data_AF-A0A8J6PQN5-F1
#
_entry.id   AF-A0A8J6PQN5-F1
#
_cell.length_a   1.000
_cell.length_b   1.000
_cell.length_c   1.000
_cell.angle_alpha   90.00
_cell.angle_beta   90.00
_cell.angle_gamma   90.00
#
_symmetry.space_group_name_H-M   'P 1'
#
loop_
_entity.id
_entity.type
_entity.pdbx_description
1 polymer ?
#
loop_
_entity_poly.entity_id
_entity_poly.type
_entity_poly.pdbx_seq_one_letter_code
_entity_poly.pdbx_strand_id
1 'polypeptide(L)'
;MTTHKIALVTGGNKGIGLEIVRQLAQSGITVFLGARNLARGQQAIASTGLEAEAIEIDLNDEQTITAAAQIIGARHGRLDILVNNAGIVDAEDGPPSVATIGAARRLMETNFIGTLAVTQAMLPLLRLSPAGRIVNLATTLGSLAINGDPSSPYYEARLIGYNASKAALNMLTVQLAAELKGTGIAVNSVAPGYVKTDLTGNNGFMTAEEGARLPVEYALLGNDAVSGRFVQPAGEAPW
;
A
#
# COMPACT_ATOMS: atom_id res chain seq x y z
N MET A 1 4.96 -25.70 -14.05
CA MET A 1 6.02 -25.10 -13.22
C MET A 1 5.45 -23.85 -12.58
N THR A 2 5.34 -23.80 -11.26
CA THR A 2 4.94 -22.56 -10.57
C THR A 2 6.07 -21.55 -10.76
N THR A 3 5.87 -20.57 -11.65
CA THR A 3 6.82 -19.48 -11.83
C THR A 3 6.95 -18.72 -10.51
N HIS A 4 8.18 -18.61 -10.02
CA HIS A 4 8.50 -17.85 -8.81
C HIS A 4 8.00 -16.40 -8.97
N LYS A 5 7.24 -15.90 -7.99
CA LYS A 5 6.63 -14.57 -8.03
C LYS A 5 7.58 -13.51 -7.49
N ILE A 6 7.47 -12.30 -8.03
CA ILE A 6 8.24 -11.11 -7.60
C ILE A 6 7.29 -10.07 -7.03
N ALA A 7 7.57 -9.59 -5.82
CA ALA A 7 6.77 -8.57 -5.15
C ALA A 7 7.59 -7.31 -4.84
N LEU A 8 6.92 -6.16 -4.85
CA LEU A 8 7.43 -4.90 -4.34
C LEU A 8 6.48 -4.39 -3.24
N VAL A 9 7.03 -4.07 -2.07
CA VAL A 9 6.27 -3.46 -0.96
C VAL A 9 6.87 -2.09 -0.65
N THR A 10 6.13 -1.00 -0.87
CA THR A 10 6.61 0.34 -0.52
C THR A 10 6.48 0.61 0.98
N GLY A 11 7.41 1.38 1.56
CA GLY A 11 7.40 1.69 3.00
C GLY A 11 7.61 0.46 3.88
N GLY A 12 8.41 -0.50 3.40
CA GLY A 12 8.56 -1.82 4.03
C GLY A 12 9.56 -1.88 5.17
N ASN A 13 10.24 -0.79 5.55
CA ASN A 13 11.30 -0.83 6.56
C ASN A 13 10.81 -0.88 8.02
N LYS A 14 9.49 -0.83 8.28
CA LYS A 14 8.88 -0.93 9.61
C LYS A 14 7.36 -1.16 9.54
N GLY A 15 6.74 -1.39 10.70
CA GLY A 15 5.28 -1.45 10.85
C GLY A 15 4.64 -2.54 9.99
N ILE A 16 3.45 -2.24 9.44
CA ILE A 16 2.70 -3.17 8.59
C ILE A 16 3.51 -3.56 7.35
N GLY A 17 4.23 -2.63 6.72
CA GLY A 17 5.00 -2.90 5.51
C GLY A 17 6.07 -3.97 5.70
N LEU A 18 6.82 -3.91 6.80
CA LEU A 18 7.85 -4.92 7.11
C LEU A 18 7.23 -6.31 7.31
N GLU A 19 6.05 -6.33 7.89
CA GLU A 19 5.32 -7.54 8.20
C GLU A 19 4.68 -8.17 6.96
N ILE A 20 4.21 -7.34 6.01
CA ILE A 20 3.84 -7.79 4.66
C ILE A 20 5.04 -8.39 3.94
N VAL A 21 6.21 -7.73 3.99
CA VAL A 21 7.45 -8.29 3.41
C VAL A 21 7.76 -9.65 4.02
N ARG A 22 7.67 -9.77 5.35
CA ARG A 22 7.92 -11.02 6.08
C ARG A 22 7.02 -12.15 5.60
N GLN A 23 5.71 -11.93 5.58
CA GLN A 23 4.73 -12.96 5.23
C GLN A 23 4.79 -13.35 3.73
N LEU A 24 5.04 -12.40 2.83
CA LEU A 24 5.25 -12.69 1.41
C LEU A 24 6.52 -13.50 1.17
N ALA A 25 7.65 -13.13 1.79
CA ALA A 25 8.91 -13.87 1.65
C ALA A 25 8.79 -15.29 2.22
N GLN A 26 8.12 -15.48 3.35
CA GLN A 26 7.80 -16.81 3.90
C GLN A 26 6.92 -17.66 2.99
N SER A 27 6.18 -17.04 2.07
CA SER A 27 5.39 -17.72 1.03
C SER A 27 6.21 -18.10 -0.20
N GLY A 28 7.54 -17.95 -0.15
CA GLY A 28 8.46 -18.30 -1.24
C GLY A 28 8.44 -17.30 -2.39
N ILE A 29 8.16 -16.03 -2.12
CA ILE A 29 8.15 -14.93 -3.08
C ILE A 29 9.43 -14.11 -2.94
N THR A 30 10.06 -13.74 -4.05
CA THR A 30 11.16 -12.75 -4.01
C THR A 30 10.55 -11.38 -3.72
N VAL A 31 10.94 -10.75 -2.60
CA VAL A 31 10.38 -9.47 -2.18
C VAL A 31 11.41 -8.35 -2.25
N PHE A 32 11.09 -7.31 -2.99
CA PHE A 32 11.72 -6.01 -2.88
C PHE A 32 11.03 -5.20 -1.77
N LEU A 33 11.80 -4.86 -0.73
CA LEU A 33 11.42 -3.95 0.33
C LEU A 33 11.78 -2.52 -0.10
N GLY A 34 10.77 -1.75 -0.51
CA GLY A 34 10.91 -0.34 -0.84
C GLY A 34 11.04 0.52 0.42
N ALA A 35 12.10 1.31 0.51
CA ALA A 35 12.31 2.25 1.61
C ALA A 35 12.94 3.55 1.10
N ARG A 36 12.47 4.70 1.60
CA ARG A 36 13.06 6.01 1.29
C ARG A 36 14.52 6.18 1.77
N ASN A 37 14.96 5.30 2.67
CA ASN A 37 16.34 5.28 3.14
C ASN A 37 16.83 3.84 3.02
N LEU A 38 17.73 3.62 2.07
CA LEU A 38 18.20 2.29 1.71
C LEU A 38 18.85 1.55 2.90
N ALA A 39 19.64 2.25 3.71
CA ALA A 39 20.30 1.67 4.88
C ALA A 39 19.31 1.14 5.93
N ARG A 40 18.21 1.88 6.19
CA ARG A 40 17.13 1.42 7.07
C ARG A 40 16.40 0.21 6.48
N GLY A 41 16.23 0.17 5.15
CA GLY A 41 15.68 -0.99 4.46
C GLY A 41 16.56 -2.23 4.65
N GLN A 42 17.87 -2.11 4.41
CA GLN A 42 18.83 -3.20 4.58
C GLN A 42 18.88 -3.71 6.03
N GLN A 43 18.86 -2.79 7.01
CA GLN A 43 18.81 -3.15 8.43
C GLN A 43 17.54 -3.91 8.78
N ALA A 44 16.38 -3.47 8.26
CA ALA A 44 15.10 -4.15 8.50
C ALA A 44 15.08 -5.56 7.91
N ILE A 45 15.67 -5.77 6.72
CA ILE A 45 15.80 -7.12 6.13
C ILE A 45 16.68 -7.99 7.00
N ALA A 46 17.85 -7.49 7.40
CA ALA A 46 18.78 -8.23 8.24
C ALA A 46 18.14 -8.70 9.56
N SER A 47 17.24 -7.92 10.14
CA SER A 47 16.52 -8.33 11.36
C SER A 47 15.43 -9.39 11.14
N THR A 48 14.99 -9.60 9.90
CA THR A 48 13.99 -10.65 9.58
C THR A 48 14.63 -12.01 9.30
N GLY A 49 15.88 -12.05 8.87
CA GLY A 49 16.55 -13.29 8.42
C GLY A 49 15.93 -13.90 7.15
N LEU A 50 15.13 -13.13 6.39
CA LEU A 50 14.44 -13.59 5.19
C LEU A 50 15.16 -13.15 3.92
N GLU A 51 14.94 -13.91 2.84
CA GLU A 51 15.40 -13.55 1.50
C GLU A 51 14.51 -12.44 0.92
N ALA A 52 14.91 -11.20 1.19
CA ALA A 52 14.35 -9.98 0.60
C ALA A 52 15.48 -9.04 0.19
N GLU A 53 15.20 -8.12 -0.73
CA GLU A 53 16.15 -7.10 -1.17
C GLU A 53 15.61 -5.69 -0.88
N ALA A 54 16.47 -4.81 -0.33
CA ALA A 54 16.11 -3.42 -0.11
C ALA A 54 16.29 -2.63 -1.40
N ILE A 55 15.30 -1.81 -1.74
CA ILE A 55 15.37 -0.89 -2.87
C ILE A 55 14.95 0.50 -2.43
N GLU A 56 15.65 1.52 -2.93
CA GLU A 56 15.33 2.91 -2.60
C GLU A 56 14.07 3.33 -3.35
N ILE A 57 13.05 3.75 -2.59
CA ILE A 57 11.82 4.35 -3.12
C ILE A 57 11.38 5.43 -2.14
N ASP A 58 11.53 6.69 -2.55
CA ASP A 58 10.85 7.82 -1.94
C ASP A 58 9.65 8.20 -2.81
N LEU A 59 8.46 8.20 -2.22
CA LEU A 59 7.22 8.52 -2.94
C LEU A 59 7.18 9.96 -3.43
N ASN A 60 8.02 10.85 -2.87
CA ASN A 60 8.12 12.24 -3.30
C ASN A 60 9.32 12.49 -4.23
N ASP A 61 9.99 11.44 -4.72
CA ASP A 61 11.10 11.54 -5.68
C ASP A 61 10.95 10.53 -6.82
N GLU A 62 10.43 11.00 -7.95
CA GLU A 62 10.20 10.22 -9.17
C GLU A 62 11.46 9.54 -9.73
N GLN A 63 12.65 10.07 -9.47
CA GLN A 63 13.89 9.47 -9.94
C GLN A 63 14.15 8.15 -9.22
N THR A 64 13.92 8.10 -7.91
CA THR A 64 14.05 6.86 -7.12
C THR A 64 13.05 5.80 -7.57
N ILE A 65 11.80 6.22 -7.86
CA ILE A 65 10.72 5.34 -8.34
C ILE A 65 11.10 4.74 -9.71
N THR A 66 11.57 5.59 -10.63
CA THR A 66 11.98 5.17 -11.98
C THR A 66 13.17 4.21 -11.92
N ALA A 67 14.18 4.52 -11.11
CA ALA A 67 15.34 3.67 -10.89
C ALA A 67 14.92 2.30 -10.32
N ALA A 68 13.98 2.28 -9.37
CA ALA A 68 13.47 1.04 -8.80
C ALA A 68 12.80 0.14 -9.85
N ALA A 69 11.96 0.72 -10.72
CA ALA A 69 11.33 -0.02 -11.82
C ALA A 69 12.38 -0.58 -12.79
N GLN A 70 13.40 0.20 -13.14
CA GLN A 70 14.49 -0.26 -14.01
C GLN A 70 15.29 -1.41 -13.40
N ILE A 71 15.59 -1.35 -12.10
CA ILE A 71 16.30 -2.42 -11.38
C ILE A 71 15.49 -3.72 -11.39
N ILE A 72 14.20 -3.64 -11.04
CA ILE A 72 13.30 -4.82 -11.03
C ILE A 72 13.18 -5.40 -12.43
N GLY A 73 12.96 -4.54 -13.43
CA GLY A 73 12.86 -4.93 -14.85
C GLY A 73 14.14 -5.60 -15.37
N ALA A 74 15.31 -5.05 -15.08
CA ALA A 74 16.58 -5.60 -15.52
C ALA A 74 16.89 -6.98 -14.91
N ARG A 75 16.46 -7.21 -13.66
CA ARG A 75 16.78 -8.46 -12.93
C ARG A 75 15.77 -9.56 -13.14
N HIS A 76 14.48 -9.22 -13.21
CA HIS A 76 13.40 -10.20 -13.23
C HIS A 76 12.50 -10.11 -14.46
N GLY A 77 12.58 -9.03 -15.25
CA GLY A 77 11.80 -8.83 -16.47
C GLY A 77 10.31 -8.59 -16.25
N ARG A 78 9.80 -8.65 -15.02
CA ARG A 78 8.40 -8.45 -14.65
C ARG A 78 8.26 -8.11 -13.16
N LEU A 79 7.06 -7.73 -12.76
CA LEU A 79 6.62 -7.64 -11.37
C LEU A 79 5.29 -8.37 -11.26
N ASP A 80 5.09 -9.22 -10.25
CA ASP A 80 3.84 -9.97 -10.08
C ASP A 80 2.94 -9.32 -9.02
N ILE A 81 3.51 -8.68 -8.00
CA ILE A 81 2.77 -8.10 -6.89
C ILE A 81 3.33 -6.69 -6.58
N LEU A 82 2.45 -5.71 -6.53
CA LEU A 82 2.74 -4.38 -6.00
C LEU A 82 1.88 -4.13 -4.77
N VAL A 83 2.52 -3.87 -3.64
CA VAL A 83 1.85 -3.42 -2.42
C VAL A 83 2.24 -1.97 -2.15
N ASN A 84 1.32 -1.06 -2.46
CA ASN A 84 1.42 0.35 -2.13
C ASN A 84 1.07 0.56 -0.65
N ASN A 85 2.04 0.28 0.24
CA ASN A 85 1.90 0.39 1.69
C ASN A 85 2.37 1.74 2.24
N ALA A 86 3.34 2.40 1.60
CA ALA A 86 3.88 3.66 2.08
C ALA A 86 2.79 4.74 2.25
N GLY A 87 2.88 5.49 3.34
CA GLY A 87 2.02 6.61 3.63
C GLY A 87 2.42 7.31 4.92
N ILE A 88 1.92 8.53 5.09
CA ILE A 88 2.18 9.39 6.24
C ILE A 88 0.87 9.86 6.88
N VAL A 89 0.98 10.29 8.13
CA VAL A 89 0.06 11.18 8.82
C VAL A 89 0.80 12.48 9.11
N ASP A 90 0.07 13.55 9.40
CA ASP A 90 0.65 14.86 9.69
C ASP A 90 0.05 15.41 10.98
N ALA A 91 0.90 15.92 11.87
CA ALA A 91 0.47 16.44 13.17
C ALA A 91 -0.27 17.78 13.05
N GLU A 92 -0.13 18.47 11.92
CA GLU A 92 -0.84 19.71 11.61
C GLU A 92 -2.13 19.46 10.80
N ASP A 93 -2.54 18.20 10.61
CA ASP A 93 -3.84 17.82 10.07
C ASP A 93 -4.91 17.81 11.17
N GLY A 94 -6.17 17.67 10.78
CA GLY A 94 -7.30 17.76 11.70
C GLY A 94 -8.61 18.10 11.00
N PRO A 95 -9.60 18.63 11.74
CA PRO A 95 -10.88 19.02 11.16
C PRO A 95 -10.68 20.09 10.06
N PRO A 96 -11.62 20.21 9.09
CA PRO A 96 -11.48 21.16 7.98
C PRO A 96 -11.23 22.61 8.38
N SER A 97 -11.71 23.03 9.55
CA SER A 97 -11.54 24.39 10.07
C SER A 97 -10.22 24.63 10.81
N VAL A 98 -9.41 23.59 11.04
CA VAL A 98 -8.20 23.63 11.88
C VAL A 98 -6.96 23.19 11.11
N ALA A 99 -7.08 22.14 10.29
CA ALA A 99 -5.96 21.59 9.54
C ALA A 99 -5.26 22.64 8.70
N THR A 100 -3.92 22.59 8.65
CA THR A 100 -3.17 23.49 7.79
C THR A 100 -3.22 23.02 6.33
N ILE A 101 -3.24 23.97 5.40
CA ILE A 101 -3.14 23.65 3.96
C ILE A 101 -1.81 22.97 3.65
N GLY A 102 -0.73 23.29 4.39
CA GLY A 102 0.57 22.64 4.26
C GLY A 102 0.50 21.13 4.57
N ALA A 103 -0.15 20.76 5.67
CA ALA A 103 -0.38 19.35 6.04
C ALA A 103 -1.19 18.62 4.95
N ALA A 104 -2.30 19.21 4.52
CA ALA A 104 -3.15 18.62 3.48
C ALA A 104 -2.38 18.40 2.16
N ARG A 105 -1.52 19.35 1.75
CA ARG A 105 -0.66 19.19 0.57
C ARG A 105 0.33 18.04 0.73
N ARG A 106 1.07 17.98 1.85
CA ARG A 106 2.05 16.90 2.10
C ARG A 106 1.39 15.53 2.12
N LEU A 107 0.20 15.42 2.73
CA LEU A 107 -0.58 14.19 2.77
C LEU A 107 -1.03 13.75 1.38
N MET A 108 -1.57 14.68 0.57
CA MET A 108 -1.97 14.37 -0.81
C MET A 108 -0.77 13.98 -1.67
N GLU A 109 0.35 14.70 -1.52
CA GLU A 109 1.58 14.43 -2.27
C GLU A 109 2.07 13.01 -2.02
N THR A 110 2.29 12.62 -0.76
CA THR A 110 2.84 11.29 -0.46
C THR A 110 1.80 10.18 -0.59
N ASN A 111 0.61 10.32 0.00
CA ASN A 111 -0.34 9.21 0.10
C ASN A 111 -1.09 8.93 -1.21
N PHE A 112 -1.18 9.91 -2.11
CA PHE A 112 -1.88 9.76 -3.38
C PHE A 112 -0.96 9.96 -4.58
N ILE A 113 -0.35 11.14 -4.74
CA ILE A 113 0.46 11.45 -5.94
C ILE A 113 1.66 10.50 -6.06
N GLY A 114 2.41 10.31 -4.98
CA GLY A 114 3.53 9.37 -4.96
C GLY A 114 3.11 7.91 -5.16
N THR A 115 1.94 7.52 -4.64
CA THR A 115 1.39 6.17 -4.87
C THR A 115 0.97 5.97 -6.34
N LEU A 116 0.41 7.01 -6.96
CA LEU A 116 0.11 7.02 -8.39
C LEU A 116 1.39 6.90 -9.22
N ALA A 117 2.44 7.66 -8.89
CA ALA A 117 3.73 7.61 -9.57
C ALA A 117 4.38 6.22 -9.49
N VAL A 118 4.41 5.60 -8.30
CA VAL A 118 4.88 4.21 -8.14
C VAL A 118 4.05 3.26 -9.00
N THR A 119 2.73 3.38 -8.96
CA THR A 119 1.86 2.49 -9.74
C THR A 119 2.12 2.63 -11.23
N GLN A 120 2.25 3.85 -11.74
CA GLN A 120 2.55 4.11 -13.16
C GLN A 120 3.90 3.54 -13.58
N ALA A 121 4.94 3.71 -12.77
CA ALA A 121 6.28 3.19 -13.07
C ALA A 121 6.33 1.64 -13.07
N MET A 122 5.55 1.00 -12.21
CA MET A 122 5.53 -0.46 -12.06
C MET A 122 4.53 -1.15 -13.00
N LEU A 123 3.52 -0.44 -13.50
CA LEU A 123 2.45 -1.00 -14.33
C LEU A 123 2.96 -1.70 -15.61
N PRO A 124 3.97 -1.18 -16.34
CA PRO A 124 4.54 -1.90 -17.48
C PRO A 124 5.09 -3.28 -17.10
N LEU A 125 5.72 -3.41 -15.93
CA LEU A 125 6.24 -4.70 -15.43
C LEU A 125 5.12 -5.62 -14.95
N LEU A 126 4.07 -5.07 -14.34
CA LEU A 126 2.88 -5.82 -13.93
C LEU A 126 2.11 -6.40 -15.13
N ARG A 127 2.08 -5.69 -16.26
CA ARG A 127 1.50 -6.19 -17.53
C ARG A 127 2.24 -7.40 -18.12
N LEU A 128 3.47 -7.67 -17.68
CA LEU A 128 4.25 -8.84 -18.07
C LEU A 128 4.01 -10.04 -17.13
N SER A 129 3.28 -9.85 -16.02
CA SER A 129 2.86 -10.94 -15.14
C SER A 129 1.66 -11.69 -15.73
N PRO A 130 1.62 -13.03 -15.64
CA PRO A 130 0.42 -13.78 -15.98
C PRO A 130 -0.75 -13.51 -15.02
N ALA A 131 -0.48 -13.01 -13.81
CA ALA A 131 -1.48 -12.79 -12.76
C ALA A 131 -1.05 -11.67 -11.80
N GLY A 132 -1.02 -10.43 -12.28
CA GLY A 132 -0.56 -9.27 -11.51
C GLY A 132 -1.50 -8.88 -10.36
N ARG A 133 -0.96 -8.50 -9.20
CA ARG A 133 -1.75 -8.03 -8.05
C ARG A 133 -1.29 -6.65 -7.62
N ILE A 134 -2.23 -5.73 -7.45
CA ILE A 134 -1.98 -4.40 -6.88
C ILE A 134 -2.82 -4.28 -5.61
N VAL A 135 -2.15 -4.05 -4.48
CA VAL A 135 -2.79 -3.84 -3.18
C VAL A 135 -2.47 -2.44 -2.71
N ASN A 136 -3.49 -1.59 -2.64
CA ASN A 136 -3.39 -0.24 -2.13
C ASN A 136 -3.76 -0.23 -0.65
N LEU A 137 -2.82 0.13 0.24
CA LEU A 137 -3.12 0.27 1.67
C LEU A 137 -3.92 1.56 1.89
N ALA A 138 -5.24 1.39 1.89
CA ALA A 138 -6.22 2.41 2.21
C ALA A 138 -6.47 2.43 3.73
N THR A 139 -7.60 3.01 4.12
CA THR A 139 -8.09 3.03 5.50
C THR A 139 -9.60 3.18 5.44
N THR A 140 -10.31 2.64 6.42
CA THR A 140 -11.76 2.83 6.58
C THR A 140 -12.13 4.32 6.64
N LEU A 141 -11.22 5.18 7.10
CA LEU A 141 -11.42 6.64 7.12
C LEU A 141 -11.48 7.28 5.73
N GLY A 142 -11.04 6.58 4.68
CA GLY A 142 -11.15 7.02 3.29
C GLY A 142 -12.52 6.71 2.66
N SER A 143 -13.43 6.03 3.37
CA SER A 143 -14.80 5.82 2.89
C SER A 143 -15.66 7.05 3.14
N LEU A 144 -16.31 7.54 2.09
CA LEU A 144 -17.26 8.64 2.22
C LEU A 144 -18.51 8.21 3.00
N ALA A 145 -18.99 6.99 2.78
CA ALA A 145 -20.14 6.45 3.49
C ALA A 145 -19.87 6.31 5.00
N ILE A 146 -18.72 5.76 5.38
CA ILE A 146 -18.37 5.55 6.79
C ILE A 146 -18.04 6.87 7.48
N ASN A 147 -17.36 7.80 6.79
CA ASN A 147 -17.03 9.10 7.37
C ASN A 147 -18.29 10.00 7.51
N GLY A 148 -19.28 9.81 6.65
CA GLY A 148 -20.55 10.53 6.66
C GLY A 148 -21.60 9.99 7.63
N ASP A 149 -21.42 8.78 8.16
CA ASP A 149 -22.39 8.11 9.05
C ASP A 149 -22.17 8.48 10.53
N PRO A 150 -23.11 9.20 11.19
CA PRO A 150 -23.02 9.56 12.61
C PRO A 150 -23.00 8.38 13.58
N SER A 151 -23.40 7.19 13.15
CA SER A 151 -23.36 5.97 13.96
C SER A 151 -22.03 5.21 13.86
N SER A 152 -21.17 5.59 12.92
CA SER A 152 -19.86 4.99 12.72
C SER A 152 -18.94 5.22 13.92
N PRO A 153 -18.19 4.20 14.39
CA PRO A 153 -17.17 4.40 15.43
C PRO A 153 -16.02 5.30 14.98
N TYR A 154 -15.94 5.61 13.68
CA TYR A 154 -14.93 6.47 13.08
C TYR A 154 -15.44 7.89 12.80
N TYR A 155 -16.69 8.22 13.15
CA TYR A 155 -17.31 9.50 12.82
C TYR A 155 -16.51 10.70 13.34
N GLU A 156 -15.90 10.61 14.52
CA GLU A 156 -15.12 11.72 15.10
C GLU A 156 -13.69 11.83 14.54
N ALA A 157 -13.23 10.89 13.72
CA ALA A 157 -11.90 10.94 13.10
C ALA A 157 -11.87 11.91 11.90
N ARG A 158 -11.94 13.20 12.21
CA ARG A 158 -11.94 14.32 11.25
C ARG A 158 -10.52 14.74 10.91
N LEU A 159 -9.83 13.97 10.07
CA LEU A 159 -8.51 14.31 9.53
C LEU A 159 -8.66 14.64 8.04
N ILE A 160 -8.84 15.91 7.70
CA ILE A 160 -9.26 16.31 6.34
C ILE A 160 -8.22 15.91 5.29
N GLY A 161 -6.92 16.11 5.55
CA GLY A 161 -5.87 15.76 4.61
C GLY A 161 -5.71 14.25 4.46
N TYR A 162 -5.63 13.53 5.58
CA TYR A 162 -5.40 12.09 5.59
C TYR A 162 -6.58 11.34 4.97
N ASN A 163 -7.81 11.62 5.43
CA ASN A 163 -9.02 10.96 4.92
C ASN A 163 -9.21 11.24 3.43
N ALA A 164 -9.05 12.51 2.99
CA ALA A 164 -9.17 12.86 1.58
C ALA A 164 -8.11 12.17 0.71
N SER A 165 -6.85 12.11 1.16
CA SER A 165 -5.79 11.41 0.42
C SER A 165 -6.07 9.91 0.26
N LYS A 166 -6.68 9.28 1.27
CA LYS A 166 -7.03 7.86 1.22
C LYS A 166 -8.33 7.59 0.47
N ALA A 167 -9.26 8.55 0.44
CA ALA A 167 -10.40 8.53 -0.49
C ALA A 167 -9.94 8.65 -1.96
N ALA A 168 -8.95 9.51 -2.24
CA ALA A 168 -8.33 9.60 -3.56
C ALA A 168 -7.63 8.29 -3.97
N LEU A 169 -6.96 7.62 -3.02
CA LEU A 169 -6.39 6.29 -3.24
C LEU A 169 -7.47 5.23 -3.54
N ASN A 170 -8.62 5.30 -2.87
CA ASN A 170 -9.78 4.46 -3.21
C ASN A 170 -10.28 4.73 -4.63
N MET A 171 -10.36 6.00 -5.05
CA MET A 171 -10.70 6.35 -6.44
C MET A 171 -9.67 5.79 -7.43
N LEU A 172 -8.38 5.85 -7.12
CA LEU A 172 -7.33 5.24 -7.95
C LEU A 172 -7.58 3.73 -8.15
N THR A 173 -7.90 3.01 -7.07
CA THR A 173 -8.26 1.58 -7.16
C THR A 173 -9.44 1.35 -8.10
N VAL A 174 -10.52 2.13 -8.00
CA VAL A 174 -11.71 2.00 -8.86
C VAL A 174 -11.35 2.25 -10.32
N GLN A 175 -10.59 3.31 -10.61
CA GLN A 175 -10.19 3.67 -11.98
C GLN A 175 -9.26 2.61 -12.59
N LEU A 176 -8.26 2.12 -11.84
CA LEU A 176 -7.37 1.06 -12.29
C LEU A 176 -8.10 -0.26 -12.51
N ALA A 177 -9.08 -0.60 -11.66
CA ALA A 177 -9.86 -1.82 -11.84
C ALA A 177 -10.68 -1.78 -13.15
N ALA A 178 -11.22 -0.60 -13.49
CA ALA A 178 -11.91 -0.39 -14.75
C ALA A 178 -10.95 -0.42 -15.95
N GLU A 179 -9.80 0.25 -15.85
CA GLU A 179 -8.77 0.28 -16.90
C GLU A 179 -8.23 -1.12 -17.21
N LEU A 180 -7.96 -1.92 -16.17
CA LEU A 180 -7.32 -3.23 -16.27
C LEU A 180 -8.34 -4.37 -16.47
N LYS A 181 -9.61 -4.04 -16.67
CA LYS A 181 -10.66 -5.02 -16.94
C LYS A 181 -10.33 -5.83 -18.20
N GLY A 182 -10.41 -7.16 -18.08
CA GLY A 182 -10.07 -8.08 -19.16
C GLY A 182 -8.58 -8.44 -19.24
N THR A 183 -7.74 -7.86 -18.38
CA THR A 183 -6.36 -8.33 -18.16
C THR A 183 -6.31 -9.33 -16.99
N GLY A 184 -5.16 -9.97 -16.77
CA GLY A 184 -4.91 -10.82 -15.60
C GLY A 184 -4.59 -10.05 -14.30
N ILE A 185 -4.64 -8.71 -14.33
CA ILE A 185 -4.26 -7.86 -13.20
C ILE A 185 -5.49 -7.53 -12.36
N ALA A 186 -5.38 -7.78 -11.04
CA ALA A 186 -6.39 -7.38 -10.07
C ALA A 186 -5.85 -6.29 -9.14
N VAL A 187 -6.69 -5.30 -8.84
CA VAL A 187 -6.33 -4.16 -7.97
C VAL A 187 -7.41 -3.95 -6.92
N ASN A 188 -7.00 -3.83 -5.65
CA ASN A 188 -7.93 -3.65 -4.54
C ASN A 188 -7.37 -2.69 -3.48
N SER A 189 -8.26 -1.97 -2.81
CA SER A 189 -7.97 -1.17 -1.62
C SER A 189 -8.17 -2.03 -0.38
N VAL A 190 -7.20 -2.03 0.52
CA VAL A 190 -7.25 -2.79 1.77
C VAL A 190 -7.02 -1.85 2.95
N ALA A 191 -7.97 -1.79 3.87
CA ALA A 191 -7.80 -1.18 5.18
C ALA A 191 -7.26 -2.24 6.16
N PRO A 192 -6.07 -2.04 6.76
CA PRO A 192 -5.44 -3.03 7.63
C PRO A 192 -6.04 -3.11 9.05
N GLY A 193 -7.03 -2.28 9.36
CA GLY A 193 -7.56 -2.09 10.71
C GLY A 193 -6.74 -1.10 11.54
N TYR A 194 -7.00 -1.04 12.86
CA TYR A 194 -6.33 -0.08 13.75
C TYR A 194 -5.12 -0.72 14.43
N VAL A 195 -3.96 -0.54 13.79
CA VAL A 195 -2.71 -1.25 14.09
C VAL A 195 -1.75 -0.39 14.91
N LYS A 196 -1.09 -1.00 15.90
CA LYS A 196 -0.01 -0.38 16.69
C LYS A 196 1.25 -0.21 15.86
N THR A 197 1.49 1.01 15.37
CA THR A 197 2.68 1.38 14.60
C THR A 197 3.12 2.80 14.95
N ASP A 198 4.31 3.22 14.51
CA ASP A 198 4.73 4.62 14.63
C ASP A 198 3.72 5.61 14.02
N LEU A 199 3.04 5.23 12.93
CA LEU A 199 2.04 6.07 12.25
C LEU A 199 0.85 6.38 13.18
N THR A 200 0.49 5.44 14.06
CA THR A 200 -0.60 5.61 15.03
C THR A 200 -0.10 6.03 16.41
N GLY A 201 1.19 6.39 16.55
CA GLY A 201 1.80 6.66 17.85
C GLY A 201 1.77 5.43 18.77
N ASN A 202 1.85 4.23 18.19
CA ASN A 202 1.70 2.93 18.86
C ASN A 202 0.34 2.69 19.54
N ASN A 203 -0.69 3.44 19.13
CA ASN A 203 -2.09 3.18 19.51
C ASN A 203 -2.73 2.16 18.55
N GLY A 204 -3.82 1.54 19.00
CA GLY A 204 -4.54 0.52 18.24
C GLY A 204 -4.77 -0.76 19.03
N PHE A 205 -5.60 -1.64 18.50
CA PHE A 205 -5.89 -2.94 19.12
C PHE A 205 -5.26 -4.11 18.37
N MET A 206 -4.78 -3.89 17.13
CA MET A 206 -4.12 -4.91 16.32
C MET A 206 -2.59 -4.78 16.35
N THR A 207 -1.91 -5.90 16.24
CA THR A 207 -0.48 -6.01 15.97
C THR A 207 -0.18 -5.78 14.49
N ALA A 208 1.09 -5.49 14.16
CA ALA A 208 1.51 -5.38 12.77
C ALA A 208 1.25 -6.68 11.97
N GLU A 209 1.39 -7.85 12.63
CA GLU A 209 1.15 -9.17 12.04
C GLU A 209 -0.30 -9.35 11.64
N GLU A 210 -1.23 -9.02 12.54
CA GLU A 210 -2.67 -9.04 12.25
C GLU A 210 -3.04 -8.03 11.15
N GLY A 211 -2.42 -6.85 11.16
CA GLY A 211 -2.66 -5.81 10.16
C GLY A 211 -2.17 -6.15 8.76
N ALA A 212 -1.13 -6.97 8.64
CA ALA A 212 -0.58 -7.42 7.35
C ALA A 212 -1.37 -8.57 6.73
N ARG A 213 -2.16 -9.31 7.51
CA ARG A 213 -2.88 -10.52 7.05
C ARG A 213 -3.75 -10.25 5.81
N LEU A 214 -4.59 -9.23 5.86
CA LEU A 214 -5.53 -8.93 4.77
C LEU A 214 -4.82 -8.38 3.50
N PRO A 215 -3.84 -7.46 3.60
CA PRO A 215 -3.00 -7.09 2.47
C PRO A 215 -2.29 -8.29 1.81
N VAL A 216 -1.74 -9.20 2.61
CA VAL A 216 -1.06 -10.41 2.11
C VAL A 216 -2.06 -11.35 1.43
N GLU A 217 -3.23 -11.56 2.01
CA GLU A 217 -4.31 -12.35 1.40
C GLU A 217 -4.66 -11.84 0.00
N TYR A 218 -4.85 -10.53 -0.15
CA TYR A 218 -5.16 -9.89 -1.44
C TYR A 218 -3.99 -9.92 -2.43
N ALA A 219 -2.74 -9.83 -1.94
CA ALA A 219 -1.53 -9.98 -2.74
C ALA A 219 -1.35 -11.41 -3.27
N LEU A 220 -1.91 -12.41 -2.60
CA LEU A 220 -1.75 -13.83 -2.94
C LEU A 220 -2.93 -14.43 -3.73
N LEU A 221 -3.98 -13.65 -4.02
CA LEU A 221 -5.16 -14.14 -4.77
C LEU A 221 -4.77 -14.85 -6.08
N GLY A 222 -5.39 -16.00 -6.33
CA GLY A 222 -5.23 -16.82 -7.55
C GLY A 222 -5.87 -16.19 -8.79
N ASN A 223 -5.93 -16.91 -9.90
CA ASN A 223 -6.35 -16.35 -11.20
C ASN A 223 -7.78 -15.79 -11.21
N ASP A 224 -8.66 -16.28 -10.34
CA ASP A 224 -10.04 -15.78 -10.18
C ASP A 224 -10.11 -14.59 -9.19
N ALA A 225 -9.04 -13.80 -9.12
CA ALA A 225 -8.92 -12.68 -8.19
C ALA A 225 -10.02 -11.65 -8.43
N VAL A 226 -10.69 -11.25 -7.35
CA VAL A 226 -11.57 -10.09 -7.36
C VAL A 226 -10.74 -8.82 -7.58
N SER A 227 -11.32 -7.84 -8.28
CA SER A 227 -10.70 -6.54 -8.56
C SER A 227 -11.72 -5.44 -8.33
N GLY A 228 -11.25 -4.24 -7.96
CA GLY A 228 -12.09 -3.10 -7.67
C GLY A 228 -12.90 -3.27 -6.39
N ARG A 229 -12.29 -3.83 -5.33
CA ARG A 229 -12.89 -3.94 -4.00
C ARG A 229 -12.21 -3.00 -3.01
N PHE A 230 -12.99 -2.58 -2.01
CA PHE A 230 -12.48 -2.00 -0.78
C PHE A 230 -12.84 -2.90 0.38
N VAL A 231 -11.83 -3.36 1.12
CA VAL A 231 -12.03 -4.33 2.21
C VAL A 231 -11.35 -3.90 3.49
N GLN A 232 -11.90 -4.39 4.60
CA GLN A 232 -11.42 -4.20 5.96
C GLN A 232 -11.53 -5.52 6.73
N PRO A 233 -11.04 -5.63 7.98
CA PRO A 233 -11.08 -6.89 8.72
C PRO A 233 -12.49 -7.49 8.89
N ALA A 234 -13.53 -6.66 8.90
CA ALA A 234 -14.93 -7.08 8.98
C ALA A 234 -15.55 -7.52 7.64
N GLY A 235 -14.83 -7.41 6.52
CA GLY A 235 -15.31 -7.75 5.17
C GLY A 235 -15.26 -6.57 4.20
N GLU A 236 -16.11 -6.61 3.18
CA GLU A 236 -16.23 -5.53 2.20
C GLU A 236 -16.72 -4.24 2.86
N ALA A 237 -16.03 -3.14 2.59
CA ALA A 237 -16.36 -1.81 3.07
C ALA A 237 -17.00 -1.00 1.94
N PRO A 238 -17.99 -0.14 2.24
CA PRO A 238 -18.46 0.84 1.26
C PRO A 238 -17.34 1.82 0.91
N TRP A 239 -17.36 2.34 -0.31
CA TRP A 239 -16.45 3.38 -0.79
C TRP A 239 -16.62 4.72 -0.05
#